data_AF-A0A8S2YIJ5-F1
#
_entry.id   AF-A0A8S2YIJ5-F1
#
_cell.length_a   1.000
_cell.length_b   1.000
_cell.length_c   1.000
_cell.angle_alpha   90.00
_cell.angle_beta   90.00
_cell.angle_gamma   90.00
#
_symmetry.space_group_name_H-M   'P 1'
#
loop_
_entity.id
_entity.type
_entity.pdbx_description
1 polymer ?
#
loop_
_entity_poly.entity_id
_entity_poly.type
_entity_poly.pdbx_seq_one_letter_code
_entity_poly.pdbx_strand_id
1 'polypeptide(L)'
;MQGATPIENAICHMIHILSPASTVDHRINCKASPAIIDTNNNKIQIERVLIVDLTCEHGSGIQSIYYESNQVFYISIHDDNHQAELNYHECGKNDGLGYTMNIPLSSIDSIDDSDYITIINELVLPITRAFKPELIVVCVDFHVQTLTPLCYAWIIEQLSMISNSKVVVALDGNLASVSSRVTYVQTVLSVLIGKLSSINNDKWKNNINIHGDVRQKIDLVRQEHKKFWPCFT
;
A
#
# COMPACT_ATOMS: atom_id res chain seq x y z
N MET A 1 6.25 16.41 11.82
CA MET A 1 6.56 15.14 11.10
C MET A 1 7.55 14.36 11.93
N GLN A 2 7.14 13.21 12.45
CA GLN A 2 8.08 12.18 12.92
C GLN A 2 8.95 11.75 11.73
N GLY A 3 10.23 11.46 11.96
CA GLY A 3 11.12 10.98 10.90
C GLY A 3 10.74 9.58 10.44
N ALA A 4 11.15 9.20 9.22
CA ALA A 4 10.86 7.88 8.66
C ALA A 4 11.41 6.74 9.54
N THR A 5 10.62 5.69 9.75
CA THR A 5 11.00 4.50 10.50
C THR A 5 12.10 3.72 9.76
N PRO A 6 12.81 2.79 10.44
CA PRO A 6 13.83 1.97 9.78
C PRO A 6 13.32 1.18 8.57
N ILE A 7 12.07 0.71 8.60
CA ILE A 7 11.50 -0.04 7.49
C ILE A 7 10.99 0.85 6.36
N GLU A 8 10.41 2.02 6.66
CA GLU A 8 10.09 3.01 5.64
C GLU A 8 11.36 3.41 4.86
N ASN A 9 12.48 3.59 5.57
CA ASN A 9 13.78 3.79 4.95
C ASN A 9 14.25 2.58 4.14
N ALA A 10 14.03 1.34 4.62
CA ALA A 10 14.38 0.13 3.87
C ALA A 10 13.55 -0.04 2.60
N ILE A 11 12.25 0.25 2.64
CA ILE A 11 11.35 0.27 1.47
C ILE A 11 11.85 1.34 0.49
N CYS A 12 12.22 2.52 0.98
CA CYS A 12 12.76 3.56 0.12
C CYS A 12 14.12 3.19 -0.48
N HIS A 13 14.99 2.51 0.25
CA HIS A 13 16.26 1.97 -0.28
C HIS A 13 16.04 0.82 -1.28
N MET A 14 14.95 0.05 -1.14
CA MET A 14 14.58 -0.96 -2.12
C MET A 14 14.07 -0.32 -3.42
N ILE A 15 13.30 0.78 -3.31
CA ILE A 15 12.72 1.51 -4.45
C ILE A 15 13.75 2.43 -5.12
N HIS A 16 14.65 3.03 -4.35
CA HIS A 16 15.76 3.84 -4.82
C HIS A 16 17.07 3.23 -4.38
N ILE A 17 17.88 2.81 -5.35
CA ILE A 17 19.30 2.54 -5.10
C ILE A 17 19.99 3.87 -4.78
N LEU A 18 20.00 4.24 -3.50
CA LEU A 18 20.85 5.31 -3.00
C LEU A 18 22.27 4.75 -2.92
N SER A 19 23.21 5.36 -3.66
CA SER A 19 24.62 5.00 -3.57
C SER A 19 25.08 5.12 -2.11
N PRO A 20 25.93 4.21 -1.58
CA PRO A 20 26.45 4.28 -0.20
C PRO A 20 27.33 5.52 0.08
N ALA A 21 27.43 6.47 -0.85
CA ALA A 21 28.41 7.53 -0.87
C ALA A 21 27.82 8.94 -1.04
N SER A 22 26.66 9.23 -0.44
CA SER A 22 26.28 10.62 -0.13
C SER A 22 26.13 10.78 1.38
N THR A 23 27.27 11.07 2.00
CA THR A 23 27.37 11.64 3.34
C THR A 23 26.47 12.87 3.48
N VAL A 24 25.63 12.87 4.52
CA VAL A 24 25.05 14.04 5.19
C VAL A 24 24.08 14.91 4.35
N ASP A 25 22.86 14.41 4.16
CA ASP A 25 21.63 15.20 4.38
C ASP A 25 20.46 14.21 4.55
N HIS A 26 19.58 14.42 5.53
CA HIS A 26 18.46 13.51 5.86
C HIS A 26 17.32 13.55 4.82
N ARG A 27 17.65 13.77 3.56
CA ARG A 27 16.71 13.84 2.45
C ARG A 27 17.13 12.84 1.40
N ILE A 28 16.43 11.70 1.38
CA ILE A 28 16.41 10.80 0.23
C ILE A 28 16.18 11.68 -0.99
N ASN A 29 17.12 11.67 -1.95
CA ASN A 29 17.01 12.50 -3.15
C ASN A 29 15.94 11.91 -4.08
N CYS A 30 14.68 12.21 -3.77
CA CYS A 30 13.44 11.73 -4.40
C CYS A 30 13.26 12.16 -5.87
N LYS A 31 14.24 12.87 -6.45
CA LYS A 31 14.31 13.14 -7.90
C LYS A 31 14.97 12.02 -8.70
N ALA A 32 15.62 11.06 -8.05
CA ALA A 32 16.19 9.93 -8.75
C ALA A 32 15.08 8.97 -9.17
N SER A 33 15.00 8.61 -10.45
CA SER A 33 13.98 7.65 -10.91
C SER A 33 14.12 6.29 -10.19
N PRO A 34 13.00 5.66 -9.75
CA PRO A 34 13.02 4.38 -9.03
C PRO A 34 13.81 3.29 -9.76
N ALA A 35 14.56 2.47 -9.04
CA ALA A 35 15.29 1.37 -9.62
C ALA A 35 15.48 0.25 -8.59
N ILE A 36 15.42 -0.99 -9.06
CA ILE A 36 15.71 -2.18 -8.25
C ILE A 36 17.00 -2.85 -8.71
N ILE A 37 17.64 -3.59 -7.81
CA ILE A 37 18.80 -4.45 -8.13
C ILE A 37 18.30 -5.89 -8.23
N ASP A 38 18.62 -6.56 -9.34
CA ASP A 38 18.33 -8.00 -9.48
C ASP A 38 19.37 -8.88 -8.76
N THR A 39 19.14 -10.19 -8.75
CA THR A 39 20.05 -11.16 -8.10
C THR A 39 21.46 -11.21 -8.71
N ASN A 40 21.66 -10.63 -9.90
CA ASN A 40 22.93 -10.56 -10.60
C ASN A 40 23.58 -9.17 -10.46
N ASN A 41 23.06 -8.32 -9.56
CA ASN A 41 23.53 -6.96 -9.33
C ASN A 41 23.29 -5.98 -10.50
N ASN A 42 22.37 -6.30 -11.41
CA ASN A 42 21.98 -5.38 -12.48
C ASN A 42 20.97 -4.35 -11.97
N LYS A 43 21.18 -3.09 -12.34
CA LYS A 43 20.21 -2.03 -12.10
C LYS A 43 19.08 -2.12 -13.12
N ILE A 44 17.86 -2.37 -12.64
CA ILE A 44 16.64 -2.35 -13.44
C ILE A 44 15.92 -1.04 -13.14
N GLN A 45 15.78 -0.19 -14.16
CA GLN A 45 15.01 1.04 -14.06
C GLN A 45 13.52 0.71 -13.96
N ILE A 46 12.83 1.34 -13.01
CA ILE A 46 11.39 1.23 -12.80
C ILE A 46 10.80 2.63 -12.93
N GLU A 47 9.76 2.78 -13.76
CA GLU A 47 9.15 4.10 -13.99
C GLU A 47 8.02 4.40 -13.01
N ARG A 48 7.25 3.37 -12.63
CA ARG A 48 6.03 3.50 -11.83
C ARG A 48 6.00 2.45 -10.73
N VAL A 49 6.04 2.91 -9.48
CA VAL A 49 5.96 2.07 -8.29
C VAL A 49 4.67 2.37 -7.54
N LEU A 50 3.90 1.35 -7.21
CA LEU A 50 2.76 1.47 -6.30
C LEU A 50 3.16 0.90 -4.94
N ILE A 51 2.90 1.64 -3.88
CA ILE A 51 3.02 1.16 -2.50
C ILE A 51 1.60 1.09 -1.93
N VAL A 52 1.20 -0.10 -1.47
CA VAL A 52 -0.06 -0.35 -0.76
C VAL A 52 0.27 -0.71 0.68
N ASP A 53 -0.02 0.19 1.60
CA ASP A 53 0.27 0.07 3.02
C ASP A 53 -0.97 -0.39 3.79
N LEU A 54 -0.89 -1.61 4.33
CA LEU A 54 -1.96 -2.29 5.08
C LEU A 54 -1.59 -2.48 6.56
N THR A 55 -0.65 -1.68 7.08
CA THR A 55 -0.09 -1.83 8.44
C THR A 55 -0.93 -1.20 9.55
N CYS A 56 -2.13 -0.69 9.24
CA CYS A 56 -3.06 0.03 10.12
C CYS A 56 -2.52 1.31 10.79
N GLU A 57 -1.21 1.46 10.91
CA GLU A 57 -0.53 2.73 11.15
C GLU A 57 -0.20 3.41 9.82
N HIS A 58 -0.21 4.74 9.82
CA HIS A 58 0.14 5.49 8.63
C HIS A 58 1.66 5.52 8.43
N GLY A 59 2.15 5.07 7.27
CA GLY A 59 3.53 5.24 6.81
C GLY A 59 3.92 6.69 6.45
N SER A 60 3.93 7.57 7.45
CA SER A 60 4.15 9.02 7.28
C SER A 60 5.52 9.37 6.67
N GLY A 61 6.53 8.52 6.89
CA GLY A 61 7.83 8.66 6.25
C GLY A 61 7.75 8.41 4.74
N ILE A 62 7.05 7.35 4.32
CA ILE A 62 6.84 7.03 2.90
C ILE A 62 6.11 8.18 2.21
N GLN A 63 4.99 8.64 2.80
CA GLN A 63 4.26 9.79 2.26
C GLN A 63 5.19 11.00 2.11
N SER A 64 5.92 11.38 3.16
CA SER A 64 6.80 12.56 3.15
C SER A 64 7.86 12.48 2.04
N ILE A 65 8.47 11.31 1.84
CA ILE A 65 9.50 11.08 0.82
C ILE A 65 8.95 11.21 -0.59
N TYR A 66 7.73 10.70 -0.82
CA TYR A 66 7.13 10.62 -2.16
C TYR A 66 6.07 11.68 -2.44
N TYR A 67 5.81 12.60 -1.52
CA TYR A 67 4.70 13.56 -1.60
C TYR A 67 4.74 14.46 -2.86
N GLU A 68 5.92 14.62 -3.46
CA GLU A 68 6.14 15.41 -4.69
C GLU A 68 6.37 14.56 -5.95
N SER A 69 6.28 13.23 -5.86
CA SER A 69 6.61 12.32 -6.97
C SER A 69 5.37 11.75 -7.65
N ASN A 70 5.36 11.76 -8.99
CA ASN A 70 4.39 11.02 -9.80
C ASN A 70 4.89 9.63 -10.23
N GLN A 71 6.13 9.29 -9.90
CA GLN A 71 6.71 7.98 -10.19
C GLN A 71 6.35 6.95 -9.11
N VAL A 72 5.97 7.40 -7.92
CA VAL A 72 5.55 6.54 -6.82
C VAL A 72 4.15 6.93 -6.37
N PHE A 73 3.22 5.99 -6.46
CA PHE A 73 1.88 6.14 -5.89
C PHE A 73 1.87 5.49 -4.51
N TYR A 74 1.57 6.27 -3.47
CA TYR A 74 1.40 5.76 -2.11
C TYR A 74 -0.09 5.66 -1.75
N ILE A 75 -0.50 4.50 -1.24
CA ILE A 75 -1.86 4.26 -0.71
C ILE A 75 -1.73 3.73 0.72
N SER A 76 -2.45 4.32 1.65
CA SER A 76 -2.47 3.89 3.05
C SER A 76 -3.89 3.71 3.58
N ILE A 77 -4.16 2.55 4.17
CA ILE A 77 -5.36 2.28 4.97
C ILE A 77 -4.93 2.24 6.43
N HIS A 78 -5.37 3.20 7.23
CA HIS A 78 -4.83 3.43 8.57
C HIS A 78 -5.87 3.99 9.53
N ASP A 79 -5.54 3.97 10.83
CA ASP A 79 -6.34 4.59 11.88
C ASP A 79 -6.42 6.12 11.73
N ASP A 80 -7.63 6.68 11.84
CA ASP A 80 -7.86 8.12 11.86
C ASP A 80 -7.44 8.72 13.20
N ASN A 81 -6.13 8.89 13.39
CA ASN A 81 -5.52 9.58 14.54
C ASN A 81 -5.74 11.11 14.55
N HIS A 82 -6.66 11.61 13.70
CA HIS A 82 -7.02 13.03 13.58
C HIS A 82 -5.84 13.97 13.26
N GLN A 83 -4.82 13.45 12.59
CA GLN A 83 -3.69 14.23 12.08
C GLN A 83 -4.06 14.78 10.70
N ALA A 84 -4.10 16.11 10.56
CA ALA A 84 -4.54 16.76 9.34
C ALA A 84 -3.68 16.37 8.12
N GLU A 85 -2.37 16.23 8.32
CA GLU A 85 -1.38 15.86 7.30
C GLU A 85 -1.48 14.40 6.82
N LEU A 86 -2.30 13.58 7.47
CA LEU A 86 -2.53 12.17 7.12
C LEU A 86 -3.98 11.93 6.63
N ASN A 87 -4.76 13.00 6.47
CA ASN A 87 -6.17 12.90 6.15
C ASN A 87 -6.41 12.64 4.65
N TYR A 88 -7.63 12.26 4.26
CA TYR A 88 -7.98 11.89 2.88
C TYR A 88 -7.85 13.02 1.85
N HIS A 89 -7.74 14.29 2.29
CA HIS A 89 -7.50 15.43 1.41
C HIS A 89 -6.02 15.63 1.04
N GLU A 90 -5.11 14.94 1.72
CA GLU A 90 -3.67 15.03 1.48
C GLU A 90 -3.30 14.14 0.29
N CYS A 91 -3.37 14.71 -0.91
CA CYS A 91 -3.21 13.97 -2.17
C CYS A 91 -1.83 14.12 -2.82
N GLY A 92 -0.84 14.66 -2.12
CA GLY A 92 0.45 15.04 -2.71
C GLY A 92 0.50 16.50 -3.12
N LYS A 93 1.65 16.93 -3.64
CA LYS A 93 1.86 18.32 -4.10
C LYS A 93 2.79 18.36 -5.32
N ASN A 94 2.83 19.49 -5.99
CA ASN A 94 3.64 19.68 -7.21
C ASN A 94 3.37 18.56 -8.23
N ASP A 95 4.41 17.95 -8.77
CA ASP A 95 4.28 16.86 -9.75
C ASP A 95 3.61 15.61 -9.16
N GLY A 96 3.68 15.40 -7.83
CA GLY A 96 3.06 14.28 -7.13
C GLY A 96 1.60 14.48 -6.76
N LEU A 97 0.97 15.58 -7.16
CA LEU A 97 -0.45 15.81 -6.88
C LEU A 97 -1.33 14.71 -7.51
N GLY A 98 -2.12 14.04 -6.68
CA GLY A 98 -2.96 12.90 -7.03
C GLY A 98 -2.32 11.52 -6.78
N TYR A 99 -1.03 11.45 -6.40
CA TYR A 99 -0.27 10.20 -6.23
C TYR A 99 -0.10 9.77 -4.76
N THR A 100 -0.80 10.40 -3.83
CA THR A 100 -0.97 9.92 -2.45
C THR A 100 -2.46 9.73 -2.18
N MET A 101 -2.86 8.56 -1.68
CA MET A 101 -4.24 8.24 -1.32
C MET A 101 -4.30 7.75 0.12
N ASN A 102 -4.80 8.61 1.00
CA ASN A 102 -5.00 8.30 2.40
C ASN A 102 -6.44 7.87 2.66
N ILE A 103 -6.60 6.73 3.34
CA ILE A 103 -7.89 6.16 3.72
C ILE A 103 -7.91 6.03 5.26
N PRO A 104 -8.04 7.14 6.00
CA PRO A 104 -8.12 7.13 7.45
C PRO A 104 -9.47 6.60 7.92
N LEU A 105 -9.48 5.58 8.76
CA LEU A 105 -10.69 4.94 9.28
C LEU A 105 -10.76 5.12 10.79
N SER A 106 -11.84 5.70 11.30
CA SER A 106 -12.05 5.84 12.75
C SER A 106 -12.45 4.52 13.42
N SER A 107 -12.79 3.51 12.63
CA SER A 107 -13.24 2.19 13.09
C SER A 107 -12.23 1.07 12.78
N ILE A 108 -10.95 1.38 12.58
CA ILE A 108 -9.94 0.43 12.07
C ILE A 108 -9.86 -0.90 12.86
N ASP A 109 -10.13 -0.86 14.17
CA ASP A 109 -10.10 -2.04 15.05
C ASP A 109 -11.35 -2.93 14.95
N SER A 110 -12.44 -2.43 14.39
CA SER A 110 -13.71 -3.15 14.26
C SER A 110 -14.07 -3.55 12.84
N ILE A 111 -13.36 -3.03 11.82
CA ILE A 111 -13.57 -3.43 10.43
C ILE A 111 -13.10 -4.86 10.19
N ASP A 112 -13.64 -5.54 9.18
CA ASP A 112 -13.30 -6.92 8.86
C ASP A 112 -12.86 -7.12 7.40
N ASP A 113 -12.74 -8.38 6.99
CA ASP A 113 -12.38 -8.74 5.62
C ASP A 113 -13.26 -8.04 4.57
N SER A 114 -14.54 -7.88 4.88
CA SER A 114 -15.57 -7.39 3.97
C SER A 114 -15.36 -5.90 3.68
N ASP A 115 -14.96 -5.13 4.70
CA ASP A 115 -14.58 -3.72 4.58
C ASP A 115 -13.32 -3.53 3.73
N TYR A 116 -12.26 -4.27 4.02
CA TYR A 116 -11.01 -4.19 3.25
C TYR A 116 -11.24 -4.59 1.79
N ILE A 117 -11.97 -5.66 1.54
CA ILE A 117 -12.30 -6.08 0.16
C ILE A 117 -13.05 -4.99 -0.59
N THR A 118 -13.97 -4.30 0.10
CA THR A 118 -14.70 -3.19 -0.48
C THR A 118 -13.75 -2.05 -0.82
N ILE A 119 -12.89 -1.61 0.10
CA ILE A 119 -11.86 -0.58 -0.15
C ILE A 119 -10.97 -0.97 -1.33
N ILE A 120 -10.50 -2.21 -1.36
CA ILE A 120 -9.61 -2.70 -2.41
C ILE A 120 -10.31 -2.71 -3.77
N ASN A 121 -11.55 -3.22 -3.85
CA ASN A 121 -12.30 -3.25 -5.10
C ASN A 121 -12.71 -1.87 -5.61
N GLU A 122 -13.06 -0.96 -4.70
CA GLU A 122 -13.69 0.31 -5.03
C GLU A 122 -12.70 1.47 -5.18
N LEU A 123 -11.52 1.38 -4.57
CA LEU A 123 -10.47 2.41 -4.62
C LEU A 123 -9.16 1.86 -5.20
N VAL A 124 -8.59 0.83 -4.57
CA VAL A 124 -7.21 0.38 -4.87
C VAL A 124 -7.09 -0.27 -6.25
N LEU A 125 -7.91 -1.26 -6.59
CA LEU A 125 -7.81 -1.93 -7.90
C LEU A 125 -8.10 -0.99 -9.08
N PRO A 126 -9.11 -0.10 -9.04
CA PRO A 126 -9.31 0.91 -10.08
C PRO A 126 -8.07 1.79 -10.28
N ILE A 127 -7.49 2.32 -9.20
CA ILE A 127 -6.33 3.21 -9.31
C ILE A 127 -5.08 2.46 -9.76
N THR A 128 -4.85 1.24 -9.27
CA THR A 128 -3.74 0.40 -9.71
C THR A 128 -3.80 0.13 -11.21
N ARG A 129 -4.99 -0.19 -11.74
CA ARG A 129 -5.18 -0.41 -13.19
C ARG A 129 -4.97 0.87 -14.01
N ALA A 130 -5.38 2.02 -13.49
CA ALA A 130 -5.19 3.31 -14.15
C ALA A 130 -3.71 3.73 -14.15
N PHE A 131 -3.03 3.58 -13.01
CA PHE A 131 -1.63 3.95 -12.81
C PHE A 131 -0.65 3.02 -13.53
N LYS A 132 -0.99 1.74 -13.71
CA LYS A 132 -0.17 0.72 -14.41
C LYS A 132 1.25 0.61 -13.83
N PRO A 133 1.40 0.25 -12.54
CA PRO A 133 2.71 0.12 -11.91
C PRO A 133 3.52 -1.02 -12.53
N GLU A 134 4.83 -0.87 -12.55
CA GLU A 134 5.80 -1.93 -12.91
C GLU A 134 6.24 -2.73 -11.68
N LEU A 135 6.16 -2.10 -10.51
CA LEU A 135 6.41 -2.70 -9.20
C LEU A 135 5.29 -2.32 -8.24
N ILE A 136 4.75 -3.30 -7.53
CA ILE A 136 3.82 -3.11 -6.42
C ILE A 136 4.50 -3.61 -5.15
N VAL A 137 4.61 -2.74 -4.16
CA VAL A 137 5.08 -3.06 -2.81
C VAL A 137 3.88 -3.09 -1.89
N VAL A 138 3.59 -4.24 -1.27
CA VAL A 138 2.52 -4.36 -0.28
C VAL A 138 3.14 -4.46 1.10
N CYS A 139 2.89 -3.47 1.96
CA CYS A 139 3.36 -3.46 3.34
C CYS A 139 2.31 -4.11 4.22
N VAL A 140 2.71 -5.08 5.04
CA VAL A 140 1.81 -5.80 5.95
C VAL A 140 2.49 -6.05 7.29
N ASP A 141 1.75 -5.89 8.38
CA ASP A 141 2.19 -6.22 9.74
C ASP A 141 1.29 -7.25 10.45
N PHE A 142 0.16 -7.57 9.79
CA PHE A 142 -0.92 -8.43 10.27
C PHE A 142 -1.51 -8.00 11.62
N HIS A 143 -1.43 -6.71 12.00
CA HIS A 143 -1.87 -6.28 13.33
C HIS A 143 -3.39 -6.30 13.49
N VAL A 144 -4.14 -5.97 12.43
CA VAL A 144 -5.61 -5.95 12.42
C VAL A 144 -6.16 -7.34 12.72
N GLN A 145 -6.71 -7.53 13.93
CA GLN A 145 -7.05 -8.86 14.45
C GLN A 145 -8.24 -9.50 13.73
N THR A 146 -9.16 -8.68 13.28
CA THR A 146 -10.37 -9.05 12.55
C THR A 146 -10.10 -9.48 11.11
N LEU A 147 -8.94 -9.13 10.56
CA LEU A 147 -8.55 -9.54 9.21
C LEU A 147 -7.99 -10.96 9.20
N THR A 148 -8.53 -11.79 8.31
CA THR A 148 -8.08 -13.16 8.16
C THR A 148 -6.82 -13.25 7.29
N PRO A 149 -5.99 -14.30 7.45
CA PRO A 149 -4.88 -14.59 6.54
C PRO A 149 -5.30 -14.62 5.07
N LEU A 150 -6.53 -15.10 4.83
CA LEU A 150 -7.06 -15.27 3.49
C LEU A 150 -7.45 -13.94 2.85
N CYS A 151 -7.85 -12.94 3.65
CA CYS A 151 -8.09 -11.59 3.15
C CYS A 151 -6.79 -10.95 2.63
N TYR A 152 -5.73 -10.94 3.43
CA TYR A 152 -4.40 -10.46 2.97
C TYR A 152 -3.94 -11.21 1.71
N ALA A 153 -4.08 -12.54 1.71
CA ALA A 153 -3.74 -13.36 0.55
C ALA A 153 -4.55 -12.99 -0.69
N TRP A 154 -5.86 -12.75 -0.55
CA TRP A 154 -6.73 -12.29 -1.63
C TRP A 154 -6.31 -10.94 -2.18
N ILE A 155 -6.03 -9.95 -1.31
CA ILE A 155 -5.59 -8.62 -1.75
C ILE A 155 -4.30 -8.73 -2.58
N ILE A 156 -3.33 -9.49 -2.07
CA ILE A 156 -2.04 -9.69 -2.73
C ILE A 156 -2.20 -10.44 -4.05
N GLU A 157 -3.10 -11.41 -4.12
CA GLU A 157 -3.43 -12.13 -5.35
C GLU A 157 -4.09 -11.22 -6.38
N GLN A 158 -5.05 -10.37 -5.98
CA GLN A 158 -5.67 -9.40 -6.88
C GLN A 158 -4.64 -8.44 -7.48
N LEU A 159 -3.71 -7.95 -6.65
CA LEU A 159 -2.64 -7.06 -7.09
C LEU A 159 -1.63 -7.76 -8.00
N SER A 160 -1.33 -9.04 -7.77
CA SER A 160 -0.40 -9.82 -8.60
C SER A 160 -0.95 -10.17 -9.98
N MET A 161 -2.28 -10.17 -10.14
CA MET A 161 -2.93 -10.35 -11.44
C MET A 161 -2.88 -9.10 -12.33
N ILE A 162 -2.45 -7.95 -11.82
CA ILE A 162 -2.30 -6.75 -12.65
C ILE A 162 -1.14 -6.98 -13.63
N SER A 163 -1.47 -6.98 -14.93
CA SER A 163 -0.53 -7.33 -15.99
C SER A 163 0.72 -6.47 -15.96
N ASN A 164 1.90 -7.12 -16.10
CA ASN A 164 3.22 -6.50 -16.16
C ASN A 164 3.72 -5.86 -14.85
N SER A 165 3.03 -6.06 -13.72
CA SER A 165 3.51 -5.64 -12.41
C SER A 165 4.26 -6.77 -11.71
N LYS A 166 5.41 -6.47 -11.09
CA LYS A 166 6.05 -7.35 -10.11
C LYS A 166 5.49 -7.02 -8.73
N VAL A 167 5.19 -8.03 -7.90
CA VAL A 167 4.71 -7.82 -6.53
C VAL A 167 5.79 -8.20 -5.53
N VAL A 168 6.05 -7.32 -4.58
CA VAL A 168 6.88 -7.55 -3.40
C VAL A 168 6.02 -7.35 -2.17
N VAL A 169 6.10 -8.27 -1.22
CA VAL A 169 5.45 -8.11 0.09
C VAL A 169 6.53 -7.78 1.11
N ALA A 170 6.41 -6.62 1.74
CA ALA A 170 7.28 -6.16 2.81
C ALA A 170 6.59 -6.40 4.15
N LEU A 171 7.24 -7.17 5.04
CA LEU A 171 6.74 -7.38 6.39
C LEU A 171 7.17 -6.19 7.27
N ASP A 172 6.19 -5.41 7.67
CA ASP A 172 6.31 -4.35 8.68
C ASP A 172 5.91 -4.88 10.06
N GLY A 173 6.25 -4.15 11.11
CA GLY A 173 5.94 -4.50 12.48
C GLY A 173 7.07 -5.19 13.23
N ASN A 174 6.86 -5.34 14.54
CA ASN A 174 7.86 -5.94 15.41
C ASN A 174 7.92 -7.47 15.23
N LEU A 175 9.06 -8.06 15.58
CA LEU A 175 9.26 -9.52 15.44
C LEU A 175 8.23 -10.34 16.22
N ALA A 176 7.63 -9.78 17.28
CA ALA A 176 6.64 -10.46 18.11
C ALA A 176 5.27 -10.58 17.40
N SER A 177 4.83 -9.56 16.65
CA SER A 177 3.58 -9.61 15.88
C SER A 177 3.69 -10.61 14.73
N VAL A 178 4.82 -10.60 14.01
CA VAL A 178 5.05 -11.52 12.89
C VAL A 178 5.21 -12.97 13.38
N SER A 179 5.96 -13.19 14.46
CA SER A 179 6.20 -14.56 14.98
C SER A 179 4.96 -15.21 15.59
N SER A 180 4.01 -14.44 16.11
CA SER A 180 2.71 -14.96 16.57
C SER A 180 1.72 -15.23 15.43
N ARG A 181 2.03 -14.79 14.21
CA ARG A 181 1.14 -14.87 13.03
C ARG A 181 1.75 -15.66 11.87
N VAL A 182 2.47 -16.74 12.15
CA VAL A 182 3.09 -17.62 11.14
C VAL A 182 2.10 -18.07 10.05
N THR A 183 0.85 -18.38 10.42
CA THR A 183 -0.19 -18.78 9.46
C THR A 183 -0.51 -17.67 8.44
N TYR A 184 -0.42 -16.39 8.81
CA TYR A 184 -0.60 -15.27 7.90
C TYR A 184 0.51 -15.26 6.85
N VAL A 185 1.76 -15.31 7.30
CA VAL A 185 2.95 -15.39 6.43
C VAL A 185 2.84 -16.60 5.49
N GLN A 186 2.50 -17.79 6.01
CA GLN A 186 2.35 -19.00 5.21
C GLN A 186 1.26 -18.89 4.14
N THR A 187 0.13 -18.27 4.48
CA THR A 187 -1.00 -18.11 3.55
C THR A 187 -0.63 -17.15 2.42
N VAL A 188 -0.03 -16.01 2.76
CA VAL A 188 0.46 -15.02 1.79
C VAL A 188 1.53 -15.63 0.88
N LEU A 189 2.52 -16.31 1.45
CA LEU A 189 3.55 -17.01 0.68
C LEU A 189 2.94 -18.05 -0.25
N SER A 190 1.93 -18.79 0.18
CA SER A 190 1.27 -19.83 -0.62
C SER A 190 0.61 -19.25 -1.87
N VAL A 191 0.03 -18.04 -1.80
CA VAL A 191 -0.47 -17.32 -2.97
C VAL A 191 0.69 -16.87 -3.88
N LEU A 192 1.72 -16.24 -3.30
CA LEU A 192 2.86 -15.73 -4.09
C LEU A 192 3.59 -16.83 -4.88
N ILE A 193 3.66 -18.04 -4.35
CA ILE A 193 4.28 -19.20 -5.03
C ILE A 193 3.28 -20.02 -5.85
N GLY A 194 2.03 -19.56 -6.00
CA GLY A 194 1.00 -20.20 -6.82
C GLY A 194 0.46 -21.54 -6.27
N LYS A 195 0.67 -21.82 -4.98
CA LYS A 195 0.14 -23.03 -4.30
C LYS A 195 -1.29 -22.85 -3.80
N LEU A 196 -1.73 -21.61 -3.60
CA LEU A 196 -3.07 -21.25 -3.16
C LEU A 196 -3.66 -20.23 -4.14
N SER A 197 -4.95 -20.38 -4.46
CA SER A 197 -5.74 -19.32 -5.05
C SER A 197 -6.96 -19.06 -4.18
N SER A 198 -7.13 -17.80 -3.79
CA SER A 198 -8.17 -17.30 -2.91
C SER A 198 -9.24 -16.51 -3.66
N ILE A 199 -9.03 -16.20 -4.95
CA ILE A 199 -9.91 -15.37 -5.80
C ILE A 199 -11.33 -15.94 -5.91
N ASN A 200 -11.45 -17.26 -6.05
CA ASN A 200 -12.73 -17.93 -6.28
C ASN A 200 -13.51 -18.24 -5.00
N ASN A 201 -13.04 -17.79 -3.84
CA ASN A 201 -13.72 -18.07 -2.59
C ASN A 201 -15.09 -17.38 -2.55
N ASP A 202 -16.15 -18.17 -2.35
CA ASP A 202 -17.53 -17.68 -2.30
C ASP A 202 -17.78 -16.69 -1.15
N LYS A 203 -16.90 -16.67 -0.13
CA LYS A 203 -16.87 -15.65 0.93
C LYS A 203 -16.88 -14.22 0.36
N TRP A 204 -16.29 -14.00 -0.81
CA TRP A 204 -16.15 -12.68 -1.42
C TRP A 204 -17.33 -12.25 -2.30
N LYS A 205 -18.28 -13.16 -2.59
CA LYS A 205 -19.38 -12.95 -3.55
C LYS A 205 -20.71 -12.57 -2.91
N ASN A 206 -20.85 -12.71 -1.59
CA ASN A 206 -22.10 -12.43 -0.87
C ASN A 206 -22.20 -10.96 -0.48
N ASN A 207 -23.44 -10.46 -0.29
CA ASN A 207 -23.73 -9.10 0.14
C ASN A 207 -22.88 -8.72 1.37
N ILE A 208 -21.89 -7.87 1.12
CA ILE A 208 -20.90 -7.42 2.09
C ILE A 208 -21.56 -6.33 2.94
N ASN A 209 -21.90 -6.66 4.19
CA ASN A 209 -22.30 -5.64 5.14
C ASN A 209 -21.04 -4.91 5.59
N ILE A 210 -20.90 -3.66 5.19
CA ILE A 210 -19.74 -2.82 5.49
C ILE A 210 -20.05 -1.84 6.61
N HIS A 211 -19.02 -1.48 7.35
CA HIS A 211 -19.09 -0.43 8.34
C HIS A 211 -19.45 0.92 7.69
N GLY A 212 -20.29 1.69 8.37
CA GLY A 212 -20.73 3.00 7.90
C GLY A 212 -19.56 3.98 7.69
N ASP A 213 -18.57 3.93 8.60
CA ASP A 213 -17.32 4.70 8.51
C ASP A 213 -16.54 4.36 7.23
N VAL A 214 -16.41 3.07 6.91
CA VAL A 214 -15.73 2.60 5.69
C VAL A 214 -16.43 3.10 4.44
N ARG A 215 -17.77 2.95 4.36
CA ARG A 215 -18.54 3.46 3.22
C ARG A 215 -18.34 4.97 3.07
N GLN A 216 -18.51 5.72 4.15
CA GLN A 216 -18.32 7.17 4.15
C GLN A 216 -16.92 7.56 3.68
N LYS A 217 -15.88 6.90 4.18
CA LYS A 217 -14.50 7.20 3.81
C LYS A 217 -14.22 6.87 2.35
N ILE A 218 -14.72 5.75 1.85
CA ILE A 218 -14.62 5.39 0.42
C ILE A 218 -15.20 6.51 -0.46
N ASP A 219 -16.40 7.00 -0.12
CA ASP A 219 -17.06 8.03 -0.91
C ASP A 219 -16.29 9.36 -0.88
N LEU A 220 -15.75 9.75 0.28
CA LEU A 220 -14.92 10.94 0.44
C LEU A 220 -13.61 10.84 -0.35
N VAL A 221 -12.88 9.73 -0.22
CA VAL A 221 -11.62 9.49 -0.94
C VAL A 221 -11.86 9.46 -2.44
N ARG A 222 -12.92 8.76 -2.90
CA ARG A 222 -13.32 8.72 -4.31
C ARG A 222 -13.61 10.12 -4.85
N GLN A 223 -14.40 10.90 -4.10
CA GLN A 223 -14.77 12.26 -4.48
C GLN A 223 -13.55 13.19 -4.58
N GLU A 224 -12.55 12.99 -3.72
CA GLU A 224 -11.30 13.74 -3.76
C GLU A 224 -10.44 13.33 -4.97
N HIS A 225 -10.24 12.02 -5.17
CA HIS A 225 -9.36 11.50 -6.21
C HIS A 225 -9.93 11.57 -7.63
N LYS A 226 -11.25 11.66 -7.83
CA LYS A 226 -11.82 11.84 -9.17
C LYS A 226 -11.38 13.13 -9.86
N LYS A 227 -10.85 14.10 -9.11
CA LYS A 227 -10.24 15.34 -9.64
C LYS A 227 -8.99 15.04 -10.47
N PHE A 228 -8.29 13.94 -10.16
CA PHE A 228 -7.02 13.56 -10.77
C PHE A 228 -7.14 12.29 -11.62
N TRP A 229 -8.06 11.39 -11.28
CA TRP A 229 -8.14 10.04 -11.84
C TRP A 229 -9.52 9.72 -12.45
N PRO A 230 -9.60 9.57 -13.78
CA PRO A 230 -10.86 9.24 -14.46
C PRO A 230 -11.47 7.88 -14.11
N CYS A 231 -10.73 6.97 -13.48
CA CYS A 231 -11.29 5.70 -13.04
C CYS A 231 -12.33 5.83 -11.91
N PHE A 232 -12.49 7.04 -11.34
CA PHE A 232 -13.44 7.34 -10.26
C PHE A 232 -14.62 8.22 -10.70
N THR A 233 -14.76 8.49 -11.99
CA THR A 233 -15.88 9.23 -12.57
C THR A 233 -17.02 8.32 -12.99
#